data_AF-A0A7X7JDF4-F1
#
_entry.id   AF-A0A7X7JDF4-F1
#
_cell.length_a   1.000
_cell.length_b   1.000
_cell.length_c   1.000
_cell.angle_alpha   90.00
_cell.angle_beta   90.00
_cell.angle_gamma   90.00
#
_symmetry.space_group_name_H-M   'P 1'
#
loop_
_entity.id
_entity.type
_entity.pdbx_description
1 polymer ?
#
loop_
_entity_poly.entity_id
_entity_poly.type
_entity_poly.pdbx_seq_one_letter_code
_entity_poly.pdbx_strand_id
1 'polypeptide(L)'
;MPNRLALETSPYLLQHAGNPVDWYPWGPEALERAQLENLPIFLSIGYAACHWCHVMERESFADPGVAAFMNANYVCIKVDREERPDLDSIYMQAVVAFTGRGGWPMSVWLTPAGEP
;
A
#
# COMPACT_ATOMS: atom_id res chain seq x y z
N MET A 1 -3.82 -0.65 -18.24
CA MET A 1 -3.67 0.81 -18.12
C MET A 1 -2.93 1.07 -16.82
N PRO A 2 -2.03 2.06 -16.75
CA PRO A 2 -1.34 2.37 -15.50
C PRO A 2 -2.34 2.90 -14.44
N ASN A 3 -2.08 2.57 -13.18
CA ASN A 3 -2.84 3.10 -12.04
C ASN A 3 -2.34 4.51 -11.65
N ARG A 4 -2.86 5.08 -10.55
CA ARG A 4 -2.59 6.46 -10.13
C ARG A 4 -1.12 6.71 -9.76
N LEU A 5 -0.36 5.67 -9.41
CA LEU A 5 1.06 5.81 -9.10
C LEU A 5 1.89 6.28 -10.31
N ALA A 6 1.36 6.22 -11.53
CA ALA A 6 2.01 6.80 -12.70
C ALA A 6 2.20 8.34 -12.64
N LEU A 7 1.55 9.01 -11.69
CA LEU A 7 1.68 10.45 -11.46
C LEU A 7 2.66 10.81 -10.34
N GLU A 8 3.22 9.80 -9.66
CA GLU A 8 4.16 10.00 -8.55
C GLU A 8 5.58 10.28 -9.04
N THR A 9 6.40 10.87 -8.18
CA THR A 9 7.83 11.11 -8.46
C THR A 9 8.74 10.03 -7.91
N SER A 10 8.31 9.29 -6.87
CA SER A 10 9.09 8.20 -6.29
C SER A 10 9.37 7.12 -7.34
N PRO A 11 10.66 6.77 -7.57
CA PRO A 11 11.01 5.63 -8.42
C PRO A 11 10.41 4.31 -7.91
N TYR A 12 10.28 4.15 -6.59
CA TYR A 12 9.66 2.97 -6.00
C TYR A 12 8.16 2.88 -6.33
N LEU A 13 7.42 3.98 -6.20
CA LEU A 13 5.99 3.99 -6.54
C LEU A 13 5.75 3.81 -8.03
N LEU A 14 6.56 4.46 -8.88
CA LEU A 14 6.48 4.33 -10.33
C LEU A 14 6.70 2.89 -10.82
N GLN A 15 7.52 2.10 -10.12
CA GLN A 15 7.70 0.68 -10.43
C GLN A 15 6.39 -0.13 -10.31
N HIS A 16 5.47 0.30 -9.44
CA HIS A 16 4.17 -0.34 -9.22
C HIS A 16 3.03 0.24 -10.08
N ALA A 17 3.31 1.27 -10.90
CA ALA A 17 2.30 1.95 -11.70
C ALA A 17 1.65 1.04 -12.76
N GLY A 18 2.35 -0.01 -13.18
CA GLY A 18 1.86 -1.01 -14.14
C GLY A 18 1.09 -2.17 -13.53
N ASN A 19 1.03 -2.28 -12.20
CA ASN A 19 0.44 -3.43 -11.53
C ASN A 19 -1.08 -3.44 -11.72
N PRO A 20 -1.69 -4.65 -11.82
CA PRO A 20 -3.15 -4.79 -11.93
C PRO A 20 -3.92 -4.35 -10.68
N VAL A 21 -3.25 -4.26 -9.52
CA VAL A 21 -3.83 -3.65 -8.31
C VAL A 21 -4.06 -2.15 -8.58
N ASP A 22 -5.25 -1.66 -8.25
CA ASP A 22 -5.67 -0.25 -8.37
C ASP A 22 -5.04 0.57 -7.24
N TRP A 23 -3.73 0.77 -7.34
CA TRP A 23 -2.97 1.49 -6.34
C TRP A 23 -3.29 2.97 -6.32
N TYR A 24 -3.44 3.49 -5.10
CA TYR A 24 -3.43 4.90 -4.78
C TYR A 24 -2.13 5.27 -4.05
N PRO A 25 -1.60 6.49 -4.25
CA PRO A 25 -0.69 7.08 -3.29
C PRO A 25 -1.46 7.42 -2.00
N TRP A 26 -0.73 7.61 -0.90
CA TRP A 26 -1.35 8.11 0.33
C TRP A 26 -1.82 9.56 0.14
N GLY A 27 -3.12 9.80 0.28
CA GLY A 27 -3.67 11.15 0.17
C GLY A 27 -5.19 11.20 0.32
N PRO A 28 -5.77 12.41 0.26
CA PRO A 28 -7.20 12.63 0.46
C PRO A 28 -8.08 11.77 -0.46
N GLU A 29 -7.71 11.63 -1.74
CA GLU A 29 -8.51 10.84 -2.70
C GLU A 29 -8.74 9.39 -2.23
N ALA A 30 -7.70 8.72 -1.74
CA ALA A 30 -7.78 7.34 -1.29
C ALA A 30 -8.56 7.23 0.03
N LEU A 31 -8.29 8.14 0.97
CA LEU A 31 -8.93 8.15 2.28
C LEU A 31 -10.43 8.48 2.19
N GLU A 32 -10.79 9.46 1.36
CA GLU A 32 -12.19 9.82 1.09
C GLU A 32 -12.92 8.67 0.41
N ARG A 33 -12.29 8.03 -0.60
CA ARG A 33 -12.87 6.84 -1.24
C ARG A 33 -13.15 5.73 -0.24
N ALA A 34 -12.20 5.42 0.65
CA ALA A 34 -12.39 4.39 1.66
C ALA A 34 -13.59 4.67 2.57
N GLN A 35 -13.76 5.93 3.00
CA GLN A 35 -14.90 6.35 3.81
C GLN A 35 -16.23 6.31 3.04
N LEU A 36 -16.25 6.83 1.80
CA LEU A 36 -17.45 6.90 0.97
C LEU A 36 -17.96 5.50 0.58
N GLU A 37 -17.05 4.60 0.24
CA GLU A 37 -17.37 3.22 -0.14
C GLU A 37 -17.49 2.29 1.07
N ASN A 38 -17.15 2.78 2.27
CA ASN A 38 -17.06 2.00 3.51
C ASN A 38 -16.21 0.72 3.34
N LEU A 39 -15.09 0.86 2.65
CA LEU A 39 -14.14 -0.22 2.39
C LEU A 39 -12.90 -0.06 3.26
N PRO A 40 -12.37 -1.17 3.83
CA PRO A 40 -11.10 -1.13 4.54
C PRO A 40 -9.96 -0.75 3.59
N ILE A 41 -8.91 -0.18 4.17
CA ILE A 41 -7.69 0.20 3.43
C ILE A 41 -6.69 -0.93 3.56
N PHE A 42 -6.12 -1.36 2.44
CA PHE A 42 -4.90 -2.15 2.44
C PHE A 42 -3.70 -1.20 2.25
N LEU A 43 -2.91 -1.00 3.30
CA LEU A 43 -1.74 -0.14 3.27
C LEU A 43 -0.47 -0.98 3.10
N SER A 44 0.27 -0.73 2.02
CA SER A 44 1.55 -1.40 1.72
C SER A 44 2.71 -0.40 1.68
N ILE A 45 3.54 -0.41 2.72
CA ILE A 45 4.72 0.46 2.85
C ILE A 45 6.00 -0.31 2.48
N GLY A 46 6.83 0.28 1.63
CA GLY A 46 8.13 -0.28 1.21
C GLY A 46 9.09 0.80 0.72
N TYR A 47 10.18 0.37 0.07
CA TYR A 47 11.23 1.21 -0.51
C TYR A 47 11.97 0.45 -1.62
N ALA A 48 12.67 1.17 -2.50
CA ALA A 48 13.30 0.60 -3.69
C ALA A 48 14.35 -0.50 -3.40
N ALA A 49 15.14 -0.39 -2.32
CA ALA A 49 16.18 -1.37 -1.99
C ALA A 49 15.67 -2.58 -1.18
N CYS A 50 14.36 -2.71 -0.99
CA CYS A 50 13.75 -3.79 -0.21
C CYS A 50 13.59 -5.09 -1.02
N HIS A 51 14.39 -6.11 -0.73
CA HIS A 51 14.31 -7.40 -1.43
C HIS A 51 12.91 -8.02 -1.37
N TRP A 52 12.31 -8.12 -0.17
CA TRP A 52 11.00 -8.76 0.02
C TRP A 52 9.85 -7.96 -0.60
N CYS A 53 10.02 -6.64 -0.78
CA CYS A 53 9.04 -5.81 -1.46
C CYS A 53 8.93 -6.19 -2.94
N HIS A 54 10.05 -6.49 -3.59
CA HIS A 54 10.07 -6.98 -4.98
C HIS A 54 9.52 -8.41 -5.11
N VAL A 55 9.75 -9.27 -4.12
CA VAL A 55 9.17 -10.62 -4.10
C VAL A 55 7.64 -10.54 -4.00
N MET A 56 7.12 -9.75 -3.07
CA MET A 56 5.68 -9.55 -2.88
C MET A 56 5.01 -8.90 -4.10
N GLU A 57 5.70 -7.97 -4.75
CA GLU A 57 5.26 -7.37 -6.01
C GLU A 57 5.02 -8.44 -7.08
N ARG A 58 6.06 -9.22 -7.38
CA ARG A 58 6.04 -10.22 -8.45
C ARG A 58 5.07 -11.37 -8.19
N GLU A 59 4.97 -11.81 -6.94
CA GLU A 59 4.22 -13.03 -6.58
C GLU A 59 2.77 -12.75 -6.20
N SER A 60 2.44 -11.51 -5.82
CA SER A 60 1.08 -11.15 -5.38
C SER A 60 0.52 -9.98 -6.16
N PHE A 61 1.19 -8.83 -6.17
CA PHE A 61 0.60 -7.60 -6.73
C PHE A 61 0.56 -7.57 -8.27
N ALA A 62 1.37 -8.39 -8.93
CA ALA A 62 1.36 -8.59 -10.37
C ALA A 62 0.36 -9.67 -10.83
N ASP A 63 -0.16 -10.49 -9.91
CA ASP A 63 -1.12 -11.54 -10.24
C ASP A 63 -2.53 -10.96 -10.46
N PRO A 64 -3.17 -11.17 -11.64
CA PRO A 64 -4.48 -10.60 -11.93
C PRO A 64 -5.60 -11.12 -11.02
N GLY A 65 -5.52 -12.35 -10.51
CA GLY A 65 -6.54 -12.93 -9.63
C GLY A 65 -6.48 -12.32 -8.23
N VAL A 66 -5.28 -12.20 -7.67
CA VAL A 66 -5.03 -11.48 -6.41
C VAL A 66 -5.45 -10.02 -6.55
N ALA A 67 -5.05 -9.35 -7.62
CA ALA A 67 -5.40 -7.96 -7.85
C ALA A 67 -6.91 -7.74 -7.99
N ALA A 68 -7.61 -8.61 -8.73
CA ALA A 68 -9.07 -8.52 -8.84
C ALA A 68 -9.75 -8.66 -7.47
N PHE A 69 -9.28 -9.59 -6.63
CA PHE A 69 -9.77 -9.71 -5.26
C PHE A 69 -9.47 -8.44 -4.45
N MET A 70 -8.25 -7.93 -4.49
CA MET A 70 -7.86 -6.74 -3.73
C MET A 70 -8.69 -5.51 -4.15
N ASN A 71 -8.82 -5.26 -5.45
CA ASN A 71 -9.55 -4.12 -6.00
C ASN A 71 -11.06 -4.17 -5.68
N ALA A 72 -11.62 -5.36 -5.49
CA ALA A 72 -13.03 -5.54 -5.15
C ALA A 72 -13.32 -5.36 -3.65
N ASN A 73 -12.31 -5.50 -2.79
CA ASN A 73 -12.51 -5.58 -1.33
C ASN A 73 -11.81 -4.46 -0.54
N TYR A 74 -10.84 -3.76 -1.14
CA TYR A 74 -10.01 -2.79 -0.44
C TYR A 74 -9.76 -1.53 -1.27
N VAL A 75 -9.56 -0.42 -0.57
CA VAL A 75 -8.80 0.70 -1.13
C VAL A 75 -7.32 0.41 -0.91
N CYS A 76 -6.60 0.14 -2.00
CA CYS A 76 -5.19 -0.26 -1.94
C CYS A 76 -4.28 0.97 -2.01
N ILE A 77 -3.52 1.22 -0.95
CA ILE A 77 -2.60 2.36 -0.85
C ILE A 77 -1.15 1.87 -0.80
N LYS A 78 -0.30 2.43 -1.67
CA LYS A 78 1.14 2.19 -1.71
C LYS A 78 1.87 3.41 -1.15
N VAL A 79 2.83 3.19 -0.26
CA VAL A 79 3.66 4.25 0.32
C VAL A 79 5.14 3.92 0.18
N ASP A 80 5.90 4.91 -0.26
CA ASP A 80 7.35 4.91 -0.16
C ASP A 80 7.77 5.49 1.21
N ARG A 81 8.44 4.69 2.02
CA ARG A 81 8.94 5.14 3.33
C ARG A 81 10.03 6.20 3.21
N GLU A 82 10.76 6.27 2.09
CA GLU A 82 11.82 7.26 1.89
C GLU A 82 11.23 8.66 1.72
N GLU A 83 10.04 8.75 1.11
CA GLU A 83 9.28 10.01 0.99
C GLU A 83 8.37 10.27 2.20
N ARG A 84 7.83 9.22 2.85
CA ARG A 84 6.91 9.31 3.99
C ARG A 84 7.37 8.50 5.21
N PRO A 85 8.51 8.86 5.82
CA PRO A 85 9.02 8.18 7.01
C PRO A 85 8.12 8.37 8.24
N ASP A 86 7.26 9.40 8.23
CA ASP A 86 6.23 9.65 9.23
C ASP A 86 5.18 8.54 9.26
N LEU A 87 4.62 8.17 8.11
CA LEU A 87 3.65 7.08 7.99
C LEU A 87 4.29 5.73 8.31
N ASP A 88 5.51 5.50 7.79
CA ASP A 88 6.28 4.28 8.08
C ASP A 88 6.42 4.07 9.60
N SER A 89 6.82 5.12 10.33
CA SER A 89 7.02 5.04 11.78
C SER A 89 5.72 4.77 12.54
N ILE A 90 4.62 5.46 12.20
CA ILE A 90 3.31 5.28 12.86
C ILE A 90 2.81 3.85 12.70
N TYR A 91 2.79 3.34 11.47
CA TYR A 91 2.25 2.01 11.21
C TYR A 91 3.20 0.89 11.63
N MET A 92 4.52 1.11 11.61
CA MET A 92 5.49 0.15 12.16
C MET A 92 5.31 -0.01 13.67
N GLN A 93 5.06 1.08 14.39
CA GLN A 93 4.77 1.01 15.82
C GLN A 93 3.51 0.18 16.09
N ALA A 94 2.44 0.36 15.31
CA ALA A 94 1.23 -0.44 15.41
C ALA A 94 1.51 -1.93 15.14
N VAL A 95 2.23 -2.26 14.07
CA VAL A 95 2.60 -3.65 13.73
C VAL A 95 3.43 -4.30 14.83
N VAL A 96 4.43 -3.60 15.37
CA VAL A 96 5.25 -4.11 16.48
C VAL A 96 4.42 -4.28 17.74
N ALA A 97 3.51 -3.34 18.05
CA ALA A 97 2.62 -3.45 19.20
C ALA A 97 1.68 -4.66 19.11
N PHE A 98 1.16 -4.97 17.92
CA PHE A 98 0.25 -6.11 17.71
C PHE A 98 0.96 -7.46 17.56
N THR A 99 2.16 -7.49 16.96
CA THR A 99 2.80 -8.74 16.54
C THR A 99 4.13 -9.03 17.24
N GLY A 100 4.67 -8.07 17.99
CA GLY A 100 5.96 -8.15 18.68
C GLY A 100 7.20 -8.00 17.78
N ARG A 101 7.01 -7.84 16.47
CA ARG A 101 8.09 -7.68 15.48
C ARG A 101 7.65 -6.79 14.33
N GLY A 102 8.62 -6.28 13.56
CA GLY A 102 8.36 -5.39 12.42
C GLY A 102 9.26 -5.72 11.24
N GLY A 103 8.96 -5.15 10.07
CA GLY A 103 9.76 -5.33 8.86
C GLY A 103 9.04 -4.87 7.60
N TRP A 104 9.76 -4.92 6.47
CA TRP A 104 9.25 -4.54 5.15
C TRP A 104 9.26 -5.74 4.19
N PRO A 105 8.30 -5.83 3.25
CA PRO A 105 7.18 -4.92 3.03
C PRO A 105 6.19 -4.96 4.20
N MET A 106 5.79 -3.79 4.67
CA MET A 106 4.82 -3.69 5.75
C MET A 106 3.43 -3.66 5.14
N SER A 107 2.58 -4.62 5.53
CA SER A 107 1.19 -4.72 5.08
C SER A 107 0.26 -4.60 6.28
N VAL A 108 -0.57 -3.56 6.28
CA VAL A 108 -1.49 -3.26 7.39
C VAL A 108 -2.87 -3.03 6.81
N TRP A 109 -3.89 -3.61 7.44
CA TRP A 109 -5.29 -3.31 7.12
C TRP A 109 -5.79 -2.24 8.08
N LEU A 110 -6.38 -1.19 7.53
CA LEU A 110 -6.93 -0.09 8.31
C LEU A 110 -8.44 -0.04 8.13
N THR A 111 -9.13 0.52 9.12
CA THR A 111 -10.51 0.96 8.97
C THR A 111 -10.61 2.03 7.89
N PRO A 112 -11.82 2.33 7.37
CA PRO A 112 -12.03 3.45 6.46
C PRO A 112 -11.53 4.81 7.00
N ALA A 113 -11.40 4.96 8.32
CA ALA A 113 -10.87 6.16 8.97
C ALA A 113 -9.32 6.21 9.00
N GLY A 114 -8.63 5.17 8.52
CA GLY A 114 -7.16 5.08 8.52
C GLY A 114 -6.57 4.57 9.84
N GLU A 115 -7.40 3.98 10.70
CA GLU A 115 -6.99 3.43 12.00
C GLU A 115 -6.59 1.95 11.86
N PRO A 116 -5.45 1.50 12.42
CA PRO A 116 -4.96 0.13 12.33
C PRO A 116 -5.64 -0.87 13.28
#